data_AF-A0A525WGE5-F1
#
_entry.id   AF-A0A525WGE5-F1
#
_cell.length_a   1.000
_cell.length_b   1.000
_cell.length_c   1.000
_cell.angle_alpha   90.00
_cell.angle_beta   90.00
_cell.angle_gamma   90.00
#
_symmetry.space_group_name_H-M   'P 1'
#
loop_
_entity.id
_entity.type
_entity.pdbx_description
1 polymer ?
#
loop_
_entity_poly.entity_id
_entity_poly.type
_entity_poly.pdbx_seq_one_letter_code
_entity_poly.pdbx_strand_id
1 'polypeptide(L)'
;MAFEQLMTRILGQKAYQSAGQFANPTTRNDWLRKTFKLMLKEIDEIDTTSRHKQMLMRDLQAVIDGLSISHDPSWEMIFSLISACARFLGHDYSGARVNTPSYWQSSDQRFSQHIFESAEHKFENVKKDAVTIRAKICVDLCANGTDTFTIALALNTSEHQVKKLIREGRRKRL
;
A
#
# COMPACT_ATOMS: atom_id res chain seq x y z
N MET A 1 -11.62 -7.72 -14.47
CA MET A 1 -11.53 -7.02 -13.16
C MET A 1 -10.62 -7.75 -12.17
N ALA A 2 -10.85 -9.02 -11.82
CA ALA A 2 -10.03 -9.72 -10.81
C ALA A 2 -8.52 -9.72 -11.11
N PHE A 3 -8.13 -9.93 -12.37
CA PHE A 3 -6.73 -9.86 -12.81
C PHE A 3 -6.11 -8.48 -12.53
N GLU A 4 -6.76 -7.40 -12.98
CA GLU A 4 -6.29 -6.03 -12.77
C GLU A 4 -6.22 -5.68 -11.28
N GLN A 5 -7.24 -6.05 -10.49
CA GLN A 5 -7.23 -5.83 -9.04
C GLN A 5 -6.04 -6.52 -8.36
N LEU A 6 -5.72 -7.76 -8.75
CA LEU A 6 -4.55 -8.47 -8.24
C LEU A 6 -3.26 -7.77 -8.64
N MET A 7 -3.10 -7.43 -9.93
CA MET A 7 -1.90 -6.78 -10.42
C MET A 7 -1.71 -5.40 -9.79
N THR A 8 -2.76 -4.60 -9.64
CA THR A 8 -2.69 -3.27 -9.00
C THR A 8 -2.40 -3.38 -7.51
N ARG A 9 -2.87 -4.41 -6.82
CA ARG A 9 -2.55 -4.64 -5.41
C ARG A 9 -1.05 -4.85 -5.17
N ILE A 10 -0.39 -5.56 -6.09
CA ILE A 10 1.02 -5.96 -5.92
C ILE A 10 1.98 -5.00 -6.62
N LEU A 11 1.67 -4.58 -7.85
CA LEU A 11 2.53 -3.76 -8.70
C LEU A 11 2.14 -2.28 -8.73
N GLY A 12 1.07 -1.91 -8.01
CA GLY A 12 0.57 -0.54 -7.91
C GLY A 12 -0.09 -0.04 -9.20
N GLN A 13 -0.14 1.30 -9.33
CA GLN A 13 -0.82 1.97 -10.44
C GLN A 13 -0.27 1.63 -11.84
N LYS A 14 0.94 1.07 -11.93
CA LYS A 14 1.53 0.61 -13.19
C LYS A 14 0.71 -0.50 -13.86
N ALA A 15 -0.13 -1.20 -13.10
CA ALA A 15 -1.00 -2.26 -13.60
C ALA A 15 -2.43 -1.80 -13.91
N TYR A 16 -2.76 -0.51 -13.75
CA TYR A 16 -4.07 0.02 -14.11
C TYR A 16 -4.36 -0.22 -15.60
N GLN A 17 -5.61 -0.54 -15.96
CA GLN A 17 -6.05 -0.90 -17.32
C GLN A 17 -5.40 -2.19 -17.89
N SER A 18 -4.85 -3.06 -17.05
CA SER A 18 -4.33 -4.37 -17.47
C SER A 18 -5.42 -5.42 -17.69
N ALA A 19 -6.68 -5.16 -17.36
CA ALA A 19 -7.77 -6.14 -17.46
C ALA A 19 -7.92 -6.75 -18.86
N GLY A 20 -7.76 -5.96 -19.92
CA GLY A 20 -7.86 -6.44 -21.31
C GLY A 20 -6.72 -7.37 -21.73
N GLN A 21 -5.60 -7.36 -20.98
CA GLN A 21 -4.41 -8.16 -21.30
C GLN A 21 -4.51 -9.59 -20.77
N PHE A 22 -5.51 -9.89 -19.93
CA PHE A 22 -5.72 -11.24 -19.36
C PHE A 22 -5.98 -12.31 -20.42
N ALA A 23 -6.70 -11.95 -21.50
CA ALA A 23 -7.04 -12.89 -22.56
C ALA A 23 -5.81 -13.31 -23.40
N ASN A 24 -4.71 -12.55 -23.34
CA ASN A 24 -3.46 -12.89 -24.00
C ASN A 24 -2.57 -13.69 -23.04
N PRO A 25 -2.33 -15.00 -23.27
CA PRO A 25 -1.55 -15.84 -22.37
C PRO A 25 -0.13 -15.33 -22.15
N THR A 26 0.51 -14.82 -23.21
CA THR A 26 1.87 -14.28 -23.14
C THR A 26 1.90 -13.08 -22.22
N THR A 27 1.04 -12.08 -22.45
CA THR A 27 1.00 -10.87 -21.63
C THR A 27 0.58 -11.16 -20.19
N ARG A 28 -0.41 -12.03 -20.00
CA ARG A 28 -0.86 -12.52 -18.68
C ARG A 28 0.29 -13.17 -17.91
N ASN A 29 1.03 -14.09 -18.53
CA ASN A 29 2.14 -14.79 -17.89
C ASN A 29 3.30 -13.83 -17.58
N ASP A 30 3.50 -12.80 -18.41
CA ASP A 30 4.49 -11.76 -18.17
C ASP A 30 4.18 -10.94 -16.92
N TRP A 31 2.91 -10.56 -16.72
CA TRP A 31 2.43 -9.91 -15.51
C TRP A 31 2.58 -10.79 -14.27
N LEU A 32 2.18 -12.05 -14.36
CA LEU A 32 2.35 -13.01 -13.27
C LEU A 32 3.84 -13.21 -12.92
N ARG A 33 4.71 -13.29 -13.92
CA ARG A 33 6.16 -13.40 -13.73
C ARG A 33 6.73 -12.17 -13.03
N LYS A 34 6.30 -10.96 -13.39
CA LYS A 34 6.68 -9.71 -12.70
C LYS A 34 6.24 -9.73 -11.23
N THR A 35 5.01 -10.19 -11.00
CA THR A 35 4.42 -10.33 -9.66
C THR A 35 5.23 -11.28 -8.78
N PHE A 36 5.47 -12.51 -9.24
CA PHE A 36 6.22 -13.49 -8.46
C PHE A 36 7.70 -13.10 -8.27
N LYS A 37 8.31 -12.41 -9.24
CA LYS A 37 9.66 -11.85 -9.07
C LYS A 37 9.73 -10.78 -7.98
N LEU A 38 8.68 -9.96 -7.81
CA LEU A 38 8.61 -9.01 -6.71
C LEU A 38 8.48 -9.74 -5.37
N MET A 39 7.57 -10.70 -5.29
CA MET A 39 7.38 -11.52 -4.09
C MET A 39 8.66 -12.27 -3.68
N LEU A 40 9.48 -12.75 -4.63
CA LEU A 40 10.79 -13.36 -4.33
C LEU A 40 11.75 -12.38 -3.64
N LYS A 41 11.73 -11.09 -4.03
CA LYS A 41 12.53 -10.06 -3.37
C LYS A 41 12.02 -9.80 -1.96
N GLU A 42 10.70 -9.71 -1.79
CA GLU A 42 10.07 -9.50 -0.49
C GLU A 42 10.31 -10.68 0.46
N ILE A 43 10.34 -11.93 -0.04
CA ILE A 43 10.70 -13.11 0.76
C ILE A 43 12.10 -12.98 1.36
N ASP A 44 13.04 -12.36 0.65
CA ASP A 44 14.38 -12.14 1.16
C ASP A 44 14.42 -11.15 2.34
N GLU A 45 13.42 -10.30 2.46
CA GLU A 45 13.27 -9.34 3.56
C GLU A 45 12.51 -9.92 4.76
N ILE A 46 11.92 -11.12 4.63
CA ILE A 46 11.21 -11.77 5.74
C ILE A 46 12.20 -12.19 6.82
N ASP A 47 11.92 -11.76 8.05
CA ASP A 47 12.61 -12.20 9.26
C ASP A 47 12.19 -13.64 9.61
N THR A 48 12.96 -14.61 9.11
CA THR A 48 12.76 -16.03 9.34
C THR A 48 14.09 -16.79 9.19
N THR A 49 14.09 -18.07 9.57
CA THR A 49 15.25 -18.96 9.35
C THR A 49 15.64 -19.06 7.87
N SER A 50 16.93 -19.21 7.58
CA SER A 50 17.47 -19.35 6.22
C SER A 50 16.84 -20.53 5.47
N ARG A 51 16.58 -21.64 6.17
CA ARG A 51 15.90 -22.80 5.60
C ARG A 51 14.49 -22.45 5.13
N HIS A 52 13.68 -21.82 5.98
CA HIS A 52 12.30 -21.46 5.62
C HIS A 52 12.28 -20.52 4.40
N LYS A 53 13.20 -19.54 4.38
CA LYS A 53 13.38 -18.62 3.24
C LYS A 53 13.74 -19.37 1.95
N GLN A 54 14.72 -20.27 1.97
CA GLN A 54 15.10 -21.08 0.81
C GLN A 54 13.93 -21.91 0.27
N MET A 55 13.10 -22.46 1.16
CA MET A 55 11.95 -23.27 0.76
C MET A 55 10.84 -22.43 0.13
N LEU A 56 10.56 -21.25 0.69
CA LEU A 56 9.64 -20.27 0.08
C LEU A 56 10.12 -19.85 -1.31
N MET A 57 11.41 -19.52 -1.44
CA MET A 57 11.99 -19.11 -2.72
C MET A 57 11.94 -20.23 -3.75
N ARG A 58 12.28 -21.47 -3.36
CA ARG A 58 12.20 -22.65 -4.24
C ARG A 58 10.78 -22.87 -4.75
N ASP A 59 9.79 -22.88 -3.85
CA ASP A 59 8.41 -23.17 -4.23
C ASP A 59 7.85 -22.05 -5.13
N LEU A 60 8.20 -20.78 -4.87
CA LEU A 60 7.79 -19.66 -5.72
C LEU A 60 8.52 -19.64 -7.08
N GLN A 61 9.80 -20.03 -7.10
CA GLN A 61 10.57 -20.16 -8.34
C GLN A 61 9.98 -21.26 -9.24
N ALA A 62 9.55 -22.39 -8.66
CA ALA A 62 8.86 -23.45 -9.41
C ALA A 62 7.56 -22.93 -10.07
N VAL A 63 6.82 -22.03 -9.41
CA VAL A 63 5.66 -21.37 -10.03
C VAL A 63 6.09 -20.50 -11.22
N ILE A 64 7.16 -19.71 -11.09
CA ILE A 64 7.69 -18.85 -12.15
C ILE A 64 8.12 -19.68 -13.37
N ASP A 65 8.77 -20.82 -13.13
CA ASP A 65 9.23 -21.73 -14.17
C ASP A 65 8.02 -22.39 -14.85
N GLY A 66 6.98 -22.77 -14.09
CA GLY A 66 5.72 -23.29 -14.62
C GLY A 66 4.95 -22.33 -15.56
N LEU A 67 5.17 -21.01 -15.45
CA LEU A 67 4.54 -20.01 -16.32
C LEU A 67 5.03 -20.04 -17.78
N SER A 68 6.06 -20.83 -18.09
CA SER A 68 6.78 -20.73 -19.37
C SER A 68 6.24 -21.57 -20.53
N ILE A 69 5.26 -22.47 -20.32
CA ILE A 69 5.05 -23.60 -21.26
C ILE A 69 3.62 -23.76 -21.80
N SER A 70 2.57 -23.24 -21.16
CA SER A 70 1.20 -23.67 -21.50
C SER A 70 0.14 -22.57 -21.37
N HIS A 71 -0.94 -22.72 -22.15
CA HIS A 71 -2.14 -21.88 -22.09
C HIS A 71 -2.83 -22.00 -20.71
N ASP A 72 -2.64 -23.14 -20.04
CA ASP A 72 -3.21 -23.52 -18.76
C ASP A 72 -2.14 -23.86 -17.70
N PRO A 73 -2.41 -23.62 -16.41
CA PRO A 73 -1.49 -23.97 -15.33
C PRO A 73 -1.36 -25.50 -15.19
N SER A 74 -0.14 -26.01 -15.02
CA SER A 74 0.07 -27.42 -14.67
C SER A 74 -0.32 -27.70 -13.22
N TRP A 75 -0.69 -28.96 -12.91
CA TRP A 75 -0.91 -29.37 -11.52
C TRP A 75 0.31 -29.17 -10.64
N GLU A 76 1.51 -29.36 -11.19
CA GLU A 76 2.77 -29.08 -10.50
C GLU A 76 2.86 -27.61 -10.08
N MET A 77 2.54 -26.68 -10.99
CA MET A 77 2.51 -25.24 -10.68
C MET A 77 1.48 -24.94 -9.57
N ILE A 78 0.31 -25.57 -9.62
CA ILE A 78 -0.73 -25.43 -8.58
C ILE A 78 -0.21 -25.93 -7.23
N PHE A 79 0.43 -27.11 -7.20
CA PHE A 79 0.99 -27.67 -5.96
C PHE A 79 2.15 -26.83 -5.41
N SER A 80 3.00 -26.27 -6.27
CA SER A 80 4.04 -25.32 -5.85
C SER A 80 3.44 -24.06 -5.25
N LEU A 81 2.37 -23.51 -5.84
CA LEU A 81 1.67 -22.34 -5.29
C LEU A 81 1.04 -22.65 -3.92
N ILE A 82 0.35 -23.78 -3.80
CA ILE A 82 -0.25 -24.22 -2.53
C ILE A 82 0.85 -24.43 -1.48
N SER A 83 1.99 -25.01 -1.87
CA SER A 83 3.13 -25.23 -0.96
C SER A 83 3.72 -23.91 -0.47
N ALA A 84 3.89 -22.93 -1.36
CA ALA A 84 4.31 -21.58 -0.98
C ALA A 84 3.32 -20.94 0.02
N CYS A 85 2.01 -21.02 -0.25
CA CYS A 85 0.97 -20.53 0.67
C CYS A 85 1.02 -21.22 2.04
N ALA A 86 1.16 -22.55 2.07
CA ALA A 86 1.24 -23.32 3.32
C ALA A 86 2.48 -22.90 4.14
N ARG A 87 3.61 -22.65 3.49
CA ARG A 87 4.83 -22.14 4.15
C ARG A 87 4.67 -20.74 4.70
N PHE A 88 4.05 -19.83 3.94
CA PHE A 88 3.71 -18.49 4.45
C PHE A 88 2.84 -18.55 5.72
N LEU A 89 1.97 -19.55 5.82
CA LEU A 89 1.15 -19.79 7.02
C LEU A 89 1.88 -20.55 8.14
N GLY A 90 3.08 -21.05 7.85
CA GLY A 90 4.02 -21.62 8.80
C GLY A 90 4.13 -23.14 8.80
N HIS A 91 3.52 -23.83 7.82
CA HIS A 91 3.61 -25.28 7.67
C HIS A 91 4.91 -25.66 6.96
N ASP A 92 5.82 -26.33 7.66
CA ASP A 92 7.14 -26.73 7.11
C ASP A 92 7.42 -28.24 7.28
N TYR A 93 6.88 -28.84 8.35
CA TYR A 93 7.00 -30.27 8.64
C TYR A 93 5.63 -30.92 8.57
N SER A 94 5.55 -32.20 8.19
CA SER A 94 4.34 -33.04 8.04
C SER A 94 3.15 -32.65 8.93
N GLY A 95 2.39 -31.63 8.52
CA GLY A 95 1.27 -31.07 9.29
C GLY A 95 1.62 -30.14 10.46
N ALA A 96 2.88 -30.05 10.90
CA ALA A 96 3.30 -29.16 11.98
C ALA A 96 3.51 -27.72 11.49
N ARG A 97 2.92 -26.78 12.25
CA ARG A 97 3.11 -25.35 12.10
C ARG A 97 4.25 -24.90 13.01
N VAL A 98 5.40 -24.60 12.43
CA VAL A 98 6.64 -24.28 13.16
C VAL A 98 7.10 -22.84 12.98
N ASN A 99 6.52 -22.12 12.01
CA ASN A 99 6.71 -20.68 11.86
C ASN A 99 5.38 -19.97 12.13
N THR A 100 5.41 -18.77 12.69
CA THR A 100 4.22 -17.94 12.88
C THR A 100 4.38 -16.65 12.10
N PRO A 101 3.52 -16.34 11.12
CA PRO A 101 3.56 -15.06 10.45
C PRO A 101 3.22 -13.96 11.45
N SER A 102 4.13 -13.00 11.59
CA SER A 102 3.90 -11.76 12.32
C SER A 102 3.77 -10.62 11.31
N TYR A 103 2.68 -9.86 11.41
CA TYR A 103 2.49 -8.65 10.64
C TYR A 103 2.78 -7.47 11.55
N TRP A 104 3.68 -6.60 11.11
CA TRP A 104 3.93 -5.34 11.80
C TRP A 104 3.82 -4.21 10.78
N GLN A 105 3.47 -3.03 11.28
CA GLN A 105 3.29 -1.84 10.48
C GLN A 105 4.17 -0.74 11.04
N SER A 106 5.00 -0.13 10.22
CA SER A 106 5.75 1.07 10.61
C SER A 106 4.80 2.26 10.78
N SER A 107 5.23 3.28 11.53
CA SER A 107 4.46 4.53 11.65
C SER A 107 4.13 5.14 10.29
N ASP A 108 5.05 5.08 9.33
CA ASP A 108 4.87 5.59 7.97
C ASP A 108 3.87 4.75 7.18
N GLN A 109 3.92 3.43 7.31
CA GLN A 109 2.93 2.54 6.68
C GLN A 109 1.54 2.78 7.27
N ARG A 110 1.43 3.00 8.58
CA ARG A 110 0.16 3.32 9.26
C ARG A 110 -0.40 4.65 8.80
N PHE A 111 0.45 5.66 8.70
CA PHE A 111 0.05 6.98 8.19
C PHE A 111 -0.38 6.91 6.73
N SER A 112 0.36 6.16 5.91
CA SER A 112 0.03 5.92 4.49
C SER A 112 -1.31 5.20 4.36
N GLN A 113 -1.54 4.12 5.10
CA GLN A 113 -2.82 3.42 5.14
C GLN A 113 -3.95 4.38 5.52
N HIS A 114 -3.78 5.17 6.58
CA HIS A 114 -4.78 6.15 6.99
C HIS A 114 -5.03 7.22 5.91
N ILE A 115 -4.01 7.65 5.15
CA ILE A 115 -4.19 8.54 4.00
C ILE A 115 -5.02 7.84 2.91
N PHE A 116 -4.69 6.59 2.55
CA PHE A 116 -5.39 5.86 1.49
C PHE A 116 -6.85 5.55 1.87
N GLU A 117 -7.09 5.07 3.09
CA GLU A 117 -8.44 4.87 3.64
C GLU A 117 -9.20 6.20 3.75
N SER A 118 -8.53 7.27 4.17
CA SER A 118 -9.13 8.62 4.20
C SER A 118 -9.41 9.17 2.80
N ALA A 119 -8.61 8.83 1.79
CA ALA A 119 -8.80 9.26 0.41
C ALA A 119 -9.97 8.53 -0.26
N GLU A 120 -10.16 7.25 0.06
CA GLU A 120 -11.34 6.48 -0.34
C GLU A 120 -12.61 6.94 0.39
N HIS A 121 -12.50 7.48 1.61
CA HIS A 121 -13.63 8.01 2.38
C HIS A 121 -13.87 9.53 2.29
N LYS A 122 -13.10 10.30 1.49
CA LYS A 122 -13.23 11.77 1.47
C LYS A 122 -13.23 12.37 0.07
N PHE A 123 -14.34 12.20 -0.65
CA PHE A 123 -14.79 13.26 -1.57
C PHE A 123 -16.29 13.57 -1.53
N GLU A 124 -17.10 12.96 -0.65
CA GLU A 124 -18.53 13.26 -0.62
C GLU A 124 -19.01 14.18 0.51
N ASN A 125 -18.24 14.46 1.58
CA ASN A 125 -18.76 15.27 2.70
C ASN A 125 -17.80 16.28 3.37
N VAL A 126 -16.62 16.58 2.79
CA VAL A 126 -15.75 17.66 3.29
C VAL A 126 -15.86 18.90 2.40
N LYS A 127 -17.08 19.41 2.22
CA LYS A 127 -17.31 20.84 1.89
C LYS A 127 -17.40 21.70 3.16
N LYS A 128 -16.60 21.40 4.19
CA LYS A 128 -16.20 22.46 5.12
C LYS A 128 -15.03 23.16 4.45
N ASP A 129 -15.38 24.20 3.69
CA ASP A 129 -14.52 25.17 3.02
C ASP A 129 -13.09 25.19 3.61
N ALA A 130 -12.11 24.74 2.84
CA ALA A 130 -10.72 24.63 3.27
C ALA A 130 -10.16 25.95 3.83
N VAL A 131 -10.70 27.08 3.37
CA VAL A 131 -10.40 28.42 3.91
C VAL A 131 -10.85 28.54 5.36
N THR A 132 -12.04 28.02 5.69
CA THR A 132 -12.60 28.03 7.05
C THR A 132 -11.79 27.17 8.03
N ILE A 133 -11.30 26.00 7.59
CA ILE A 133 -10.44 25.14 8.42
C ILE A 133 -9.09 25.83 8.67
N ARG A 134 -8.47 26.38 7.63
CA ARG A 134 -7.20 27.13 7.77
C ARG A 134 -7.34 28.36 8.66
N ALA A 135 -8.45 29.09 8.52
CA ALA A 135 -8.77 30.22 9.37
C ALA A 135 -8.89 29.82 10.86
N LYS A 136 -9.56 28.70 11.15
CA LYS A 136 -9.66 28.18 12.53
C LYS A 136 -8.30 27.83 13.12
N ILE A 137 -7.46 27.11 12.37
CA ILE A 137 -6.12 26.71 12.82
C ILE A 137 -5.26 27.95 13.14
N CYS A 138 -5.26 28.96 12.27
CA CYS A 138 -4.51 30.20 12.52
C CYS A 138 -5.02 30.96 13.76
N VAL A 139 -6.33 30.97 14.00
CA VAL A 139 -6.92 31.60 15.19
C VAL A 139 -6.52 30.86 16.46
N ASP A 140 -6.55 29.53 16.46
CA ASP A 140 -6.23 28.71 17.63
C ASP A 140 -4.73 28.80 17.99
N LEU A 141 -3.84 28.79 16.99
CA LEU A 141 -2.40 28.99 17.20
C LEU A 141 -2.08 30.38 17.77
N CYS A 142 -2.76 31.41 17.27
CA CYS A 142 -2.62 32.78 17.78
C CYS A 142 -3.14 32.90 19.23
N ALA A 143 -4.23 32.20 19.57
CA ALA A 143 -4.75 32.15 20.94
C ALA A 143 -3.78 31.46 21.92
N ASN A 144 -2.99 30.50 21.43
CA ASN A 144 -1.93 29.83 22.20
C ASN A 144 -0.61 30.60 22.24
N GLY A 145 -0.59 31.88 21.85
CA GLY A 145 0.58 32.75 21.94
C GLY A 145 1.60 32.59 20.82
N THR A 146 1.30 31.83 19.76
CA THR A 146 2.17 31.74 18.59
C THR A 146 2.03 33.00 17.73
N ASP A 147 3.14 33.65 17.41
CA ASP A 147 3.13 34.86 16.59
C ASP A 147 2.86 34.56 15.11
N THR A 148 2.47 35.59 14.37
CA THR A 148 2.02 35.46 12.98
C THR A 148 3.14 35.05 12.02
N PHE A 149 4.39 35.43 12.31
CA PHE A 149 5.55 35.06 11.50
C PHE A 149 5.87 33.57 11.68
N THR A 150 5.87 33.09 12.92
CA THR A 150 6.06 31.66 13.21
C THR A 150 4.95 30.79 12.58
N ILE A 151 3.69 31.25 12.62
CA ILE A 151 2.57 30.57 11.94
C ILE A 151 2.77 30.57 10.42
N ALA A 152 3.23 31.69 9.85
CA ALA A 152 3.48 31.80 8.41
C ALA A 152 4.57 30.83 7.95
N LEU A 153 5.65 30.72 8.73
CA LEU A 153 6.74 29.77 8.50
C LEU A 153 6.24 28.32 8.59
N ALA A 154 5.51 27.98 9.65
CA ALA A 154 5.00 26.63 9.88
C ALA A 154 3.98 26.17 8.81
N LEU A 155 3.17 27.11 8.29
CA LEU A 155 2.16 26.83 7.27
C LEU A 155 2.65 27.08 5.84
N ASN A 156 3.95 27.35 5.66
CA ASN A 156 4.60 27.65 4.39
C ASN A 156 3.81 28.67 3.54
N THR A 157 3.48 29.81 4.15
CA THR A 157 2.68 30.88 3.55
C THR A 157 3.21 32.24 3.96
N SER A 158 2.72 33.34 3.38
CA SER A 158 3.08 34.68 3.83
C SER A 158 2.30 35.10 5.08
N GLU A 159 2.92 35.95 5.91
CA GLU A 159 2.25 36.60 7.05
C GLU A 159 0.96 37.31 6.66
N HIS A 160 0.95 37.95 5.49
CA HIS A 160 -0.23 38.64 4.97
C HIS A 160 -1.41 37.68 4.82
N GLN A 161 -1.17 36.47 4.31
CA GLN A 161 -2.22 35.45 4.20
C GLN A 161 -2.67 34.93 5.57
N VAL A 162 -1.75 34.79 6.54
CA VAL A 162 -2.10 34.42 7.91
C VAL A 162 -2.99 35.50 8.56
N LYS A 163 -2.64 36.78 8.43
CA LYS A 163 -3.45 37.91 8.93
C LYS A 163 -4.85 37.93 8.31
N LYS A 164 -4.95 37.67 7.00
CA LYS A 164 -6.22 37.56 6.28
C LYS A 164 -7.08 36.41 6.82
N LEU A 165 -6.50 35.23 7.00
CA LEU A 165 -7.16 34.04 7.53
C LEU A 165 -7.62 34.23 8.99
N ILE A 166 -6.81 34.85 9.85
CA ILE A 166 -7.19 35.17 11.23
C ILE A 166 -8.39 36.12 11.25
N ARG A 167 -8.40 37.15 10.39
CA ARG A 167 -9.51 38.09 10.27
C ARG A 167 -10.80 37.40 9.81
N GLU A 168 -10.71 36.53 8.82
CA GLU A 168 -11.84 35.74 8.32
C GLU A 168 -12.36 34.74 9.38
N GLY A 169 -11.47 34.09 10.11
CA GLY A 169 -11.81 33.13 11.18
C GLY A 169 -12.48 33.79 12.38
N ARG A 170 -12.06 35.00 12.76
CA ARG A 170 -12.71 35.78 13.83
C ARG A 170 -14.09 36.30 13.42
N ARG A 171 -14.28 36.68 12.14
CA ARG A 171 -15.58 37.13 11.62
C ARG A 171 -16.66 36.05 11.59
N LYS A 172 -16.28 34.78 11.46
CA LYS A 172 -17.23 33.64 11.43
C LYS A 172 -17.52 33.03 12.81
N ARG A 173 -16.92 33.54 13.89
CA ARG A 173 -17.18 33.13 15.29
C ARG A 173 -18.23 34.01 16.02
N LEU A 174 -18.68 35.10 15.38
CA LEU A 174 -19.86 35.89 15.73
C LEU A 174 -21.03 35.43 14.87
#